data_AF-E8LKG7-F1
#
_entry.id   AF-E8LKG7-F1
#
_cell.length_a   1.000
_cell.length_b   1.000
_cell.length_c   1.000
_cell.angle_alpha   90.00
_cell.angle_beta   90.00
_cell.angle_gamma   90.00
#
_symmetry.space_group_name_H-M   'P 1'
#
loop_
_entity.id
_entity.type
_entity.pdbx_description
1 polymer ?
#
loop_
_entity_poly.entity_id
_entity_poly.type
_entity_poly.pdbx_seq_one_letter_code
_entity_poly.pdbx_strand_id
1 'polypeptide(L)'
;MSVLLKSALRLRPDRLIVGEVRGCEALDLIDAFSTGHSGGFTTLHAGSIEQALKRLTLLISRHEHAPRLIEPTLAEAIDLIVQLRRTPLRHISTIAQVTGFSDGIFHIKHVFNNK
;
A
#
# COMPACT_ATOMS: atom_id res chain seq x y z
N MET A 1 -5.66 13.16 7.06
CA MET A 1 -4.24 12.78 7.20
C MET A 1 -3.36 13.43 6.13
N SER A 2 -3.90 13.67 4.92
CA SER A 2 -3.23 14.35 3.80
C SER A 2 -2.41 15.60 4.16
N VAL A 3 -2.91 16.49 5.01
CA VAL A 3 -2.18 17.71 5.41
C VAL A 3 -0.85 17.39 6.11
N LEU A 4 -0.83 16.41 7.01
CA LEU A 4 0.40 16.02 7.72
C LEU A 4 1.41 15.36 6.77
N LEU A 5 0.92 14.51 5.87
CA LEU A 5 1.77 13.87 4.87
C LEU A 5 2.41 14.90 3.93
N LYS A 6 1.60 15.84 3.41
CA LYS A 6 2.09 16.95 2.57
C LYS A 6 3.08 17.85 3.30
N SER A 7 2.85 18.13 4.58
CA SER A 7 3.79 18.86 5.42
C SER A 7 5.09 18.10 5.63
N ALA A 8 5.03 16.79 5.88
CA ALA A 8 6.21 15.94 6.07
C ALA A 8 7.10 15.93 4.82
N LEU A 9 6.53 15.90 3.62
CA LEU A 9 7.28 15.95 2.35
C LEU A 9 8.15 17.22 2.22
N ARG A 10 7.78 18.32 2.88
CA ARG A 10 8.58 19.56 2.90
C ARG A 10 9.79 19.50 3.84
N LEU A 11 9.86 18.47 4.69
CA LEU A 11 10.96 18.27 5.63
C LEU A 11 12.08 17.39 5.06
N ARG A 12 12.00 17.01 3.77
CA ARG A 12 12.94 16.11 3.09
C ARG A 12 13.17 14.81 3.89
N PRO A 13 12.11 14.04 4.19
CA PRO A 13 12.25 12.84 4.98
C PRO A 13 12.94 11.74 4.15
N ASP A 14 13.79 10.92 4.78
CA ASP A 14 14.34 9.74 4.12
C ASP A 14 13.31 8.61 3.99
N ARG A 15 12.33 8.56 4.91
CA ARG A 15 11.26 7.55 4.95
C ARG A 15 9.96 8.15 5.44
N LEU A 16 8.85 7.68 4.89
CA LEU A 16 7.50 8.05 5.33
C LEU A 16 6.80 6.87 5.98
N ILE A 17 6.40 7.05 7.23
CA ILE A 17 5.66 6.04 7.97
C ILE A 17 4.29 6.60 8.28
N VAL A 18 3.26 5.96 7.71
CA VAL A 18 1.87 6.25 8.05
C VAL A 18 1.35 5.10 8.88
N GLY A 19 0.86 5.37 10.09
CA GLY A 19 0.41 4.31 10.99
C GLY A 19 -0.66 3.42 10.34
N GLU A 20 -1.70 4.03 9.78
CA GLU A 20 -2.77 3.33 9.07
C GLU A 20 -3.41 4.27 8.04
N VAL A 21 -3.68 3.75 6.84
CA VAL A 21 -4.45 4.47 5.81
C VAL A 21 -5.91 4.04 5.87
N ARG A 22 -6.81 5.03 5.96
CA ARG A 22 -8.25 4.86 6.16
C ARG A 22 -9.13 5.57 5.14
N GLY A 23 -8.57 6.53 4.41
CA GLY A 23 -9.31 7.41 3.50
C GLY A 23 -8.54 7.76 2.23
N CYS A 24 -8.93 8.87 1.62
CA CYS A 24 -8.37 9.36 0.36
C CYS A 24 -6.89 9.78 0.46
N GLU A 25 -6.33 9.91 1.67
CA GLU A 25 -4.88 10.11 1.86
C GLU A 25 -4.02 8.98 1.26
N ALA A 26 -4.65 7.85 0.93
CA ALA A 26 -4.01 6.76 0.20
C ALA A 26 -3.32 7.23 -1.08
N LEU A 27 -3.93 8.17 -1.82
CA LEU A 27 -3.33 8.68 -3.06
C LEU A 27 -2.08 9.48 -2.75
N ASP A 28 -2.17 10.42 -1.82
CA ASP A 28 -1.03 11.24 -1.39
C ASP A 28 0.14 10.35 -0.92
N LEU A 29 -0.15 9.23 -0.26
CA LEU A 29 0.86 8.28 0.21
C LEU A 29 1.53 7.53 -0.95
N ILE A 30 0.74 7.05 -1.91
CA ILE A 30 1.28 6.34 -3.08
C ILE A 30 2.10 7.27 -3.96
N ASP A 31 1.62 8.49 -4.19
CA ASP A 31 2.40 9.51 -4.90
C ASP A 31 3.72 9.80 -4.18
N ALA A 32 3.71 9.89 -2.85
CA ALA A 32 4.93 10.09 -2.07
C ALA A 32 5.93 8.94 -2.23
N PHE A 33 5.46 7.69 -2.19
CA PHE A 33 6.30 6.51 -2.40
C PHE A 33 6.90 6.48 -3.83
N SER A 34 6.12 6.86 -4.84
CA SER A 34 6.57 6.91 -6.24
C SER A 34 7.51 8.08 -6.57
N THR A 35 7.56 9.15 -5.76
CA THR A 35 8.31 10.39 -6.06
C THR A 35 9.60 10.57 -5.25
N GLY A 36 10.23 9.46 -4.84
CA GLY A 36 11.58 9.48 -4.25
C GLY A 36 11.63 9.33 -2.73
N HIS A 37 10.52 8.96 -2.10
CA HIS A 37 10.47 8.60 -0.67
C HIS A 37 10.29 7.08 -0.51
N SER A 38 11.23 6.31 -1.05
CA SER A 38 11.22 4.85 -0.98
C SER A 38 11.45 4.35 0.45
N GLY A 39 11.07 3.10 0.74
CA GLY A 39 11.28 2.49 2.05
C GLY A 39 10.33 2.99 3.15
N GLY A 40 9.28 3.72 2.77
CA GLY A 40 8.14 3.99 3.65
C GLY A 40 7.26 2.75 3.85
N PHE A 41 6.37 2.80 4.84
CA PHE A 41 5.36 1.76 5.01
C PHE A 41 4.08 2.33 5.63
N THR A 42 3.00 1.57 5.44
CA THR A 42 1.74 1.81 6.13
C THR A 42 1.08 0.50 6.54
N THR A 43 0.07 0.60 7.40
CA THR A 43 -0.87 -0.50 7.64
C THR A 43 -2.24 -0.22 7.01
N LEU A 44 -2.98 -1.29 6.78
CA LEU A 44 -4.31 -1.30 6.17
C LEU A 44 -5.07 -2.53 6.67
N HIS A 45 -6.36 -2.38 6.96
CA HIS A 45 -7.22 -3.51 7.27
C HIS A 45 -7.66 -4.27 6.01
N ALA A 46 -7.18 -5.52 5.86
CA ALA A 46 -7.62 -6.44 4.81
C ALA A 46 -7.46 -7.91 5.25
N GLY A 47 -8.33 -8.79 4.75
CA GLY A 47 -8.32 -10.23 5.07
C GLY A 47 -7.39 -11.08 4.19
N SER A 48 -6.94 -10.52 3.06
CA SER A 48 -5.97 -11.13 2.15
C SER A 48 -5.15 -10.05 1.44
N ILE A 49 -4.09 -10.47 0.75
CA ILE A 49 -3.22 -9.61 -0.06
C ILE A 49 -4.03 -8.94 -1.18
N GLU A 50 -4.89 -9.68 -1.87
CA GLU A 50 -5.73 -9.18 -2.95
C GLU A 50 -6.78 -8.20 -2.43
N GLN A 51 -7.33 -8.47 -1.24
CA GLN A 51 -8.23 -7.53 -0.57
C GLN A 51 -7.51 -6.24 -0.16
N ALA A 52 -6.23 -6.32 0.22
CA ALA A 52 -5.43 -5.15 0.56
C ALA A 52 -5.27 -4.24 -0.66
N LEU A 53 -4.87 -4.80 -1.80
CA LEU A 53 -4.73 -4.07 -3.06
C LEU A 53 -6.07 -3.46 -3.51
N LYS A 54 -7.14 -4.25 -3.55
CA LYS A 54 -8.49 -3.76 -3.90
C LYS A 54 -8.97 -2.65 -2.98
N ARG A 55 -8.74 -2.79 -1.66
CA ARG A 55 -9.13 -1.77 -0.69
C ARG A 55 -8.33 -0.49 -0.89
N LEU A 56 -7.04 -0.59 -1.17
CA LEU A 56 -6.21 0.57 -1.43
C LEU A 56 -6.67 1.32 -2.70
N THR A 57 -6.95 0.61 -3.79
CA THR A 57 -7.58 1.18 -5.00
C THR A 57 -8.88 1.92 -4.66
N LEU A 58 -9.76 1.31 -3.85
CA LEU A 58 -11.02 1.92 -3.43
C LEU A 58 -10.84 3.15 -2.54
N LEU A 59 -9.80 3.18 -1.69
CA LEU A 59 -9.50 4.35 -0.86
C LEU A 59 -8.98 5.49 -1.72
N ILE A 60 -8.12 5.19 -2.68
CA ILE A 60 -7.60 6.16 -3.66
C ILE A 60 -8.73 6.74 -4.49
N SER A 61 -9.68 5.93 -4.96
CA SER A 61 -10.80 6.39 -5.80
C SER A 61 -11.71 7.42 -5.12
N ARG A 62 -11.58 7.65 -3.81
CA ARG A 62 -12.32 8.67 -3.06
C ARG A 62 -11.61 10.04 -3.09
N HIS A 63 -10.38 10.09 -3.57
CA HIS A 63 -9.65 11.33 -3.74
C HIS A 63 -10.16 12.07 -4.99
N GLU A 64 -10.33 13.38 -4.92
CA GLU A 64 -10.86 14.20 -6.02
C GLU A 64 -10.00 14.14 -7.30
N HIS A 65 -8.70 13.90 -7.13
CA HIS A 65 -7.71 13.76 -8.20
C HIS A 65 -7.34 12.31 -8.52
N ALA A 66 -8.14 11.33 -8.09
CA ALA A 66 -7.85 9.93 -8.36
C ALA A 66 -7.81 9.65 -9.89
N PRO A 67 -6.75 9.02 -10.41
CA PRO A 67 -6.74 8.59 -11.80
C PRO A 67 -7.76 7.47 -12.02
N ARG A 68 -8.22 7.32 -13.26
CA ARG A 68 -9.16 6.23 -13.64
C ARG A 68 -8.55 4.83 -13.47
N LEU A 69 -7.24 4.72 -13.63
CA LEU A 69 -6.47 3.48 -13.52
C LEU A 69 -5.24 3.77 -12.65
N ILE A 70 -5.23 3.25 -11.43
CA ILE A 70 -4.16 3.48 -10.43
C ILE A 70 -3.30 2.23 -10.22
N GLU A 71 -3.82 1.07 -10.61
CA GLU A 71 -3.24 -0.24 -10.38
C GLU A 71 -1.80 -0.41 -10.91
N PRO A 72 -1.43 0.11 -12.10
CA PRO A 72 -0.03 0.11 -12.52
C PRO A 72 0.88 0.86 -11.55
N THR A 73 0.48 2.06 -11.12
CA THR A 73 1.24 2.86 -10.15
C THR A 73 1.33 2.15 -8.79
N LEU A 74 0.25 1.50 -8.34
CA LEU A 74 0.29 0.67 -7.13
C LEU A 74 1.27 -0.49 -7.24
N ALA A 75 1.31 -1.16 -8.39
CA ALA A 75 2.19 -2.29 -8.61
C ALA A 75 3.67 -1.89 -8.65
N GLU A 76 3.98 -0.66 -9.07
CA GLU A 76 5.33 -0.10 -9.04
C GLU A 76 5.70 0.45 -7.65
N ALA A 77 4.74 1.04 -6.93
CA ALA A 77 4.98 1.69 -5.64
C ALA A 77 5.04 0.73 -4.44
N ILE A 78 4.47 -0.47 -4.55
CA ILE A 78 4.36 -1.44 -3.45
C ILE A 78 5.30 -2.60 -3.70
N ASP A 79 6.39 -2.68 -2.94
CA ASP A 79 7.33 -3.79 -3.06
C ASP A 79 6.81 -5.08 -2.39
N LEU A 80 6.31 -4.95 -1.15
CA LEU A 80 5.98 -6.07 -0.28
C LEU A 80 4.69 -5.80 0.50
N ILE A 81 3.91 -6.86 0.67
CA ILE A 81 2.73 -6.89 1.53
C ILE A 81 2.92 -7.99 2.57
N VAL A 82 2.87 -7.61 3.85
CA VAL A 82 2.98 -8.51 5.00
C VAL A 82 1.59 -8.68 5.62
N GLN A 83 1.01 -9.87 5.48
CA GLN A 83 -0.28 -10.20 6.08
C GLN A 83 -0.08 -10.71 7.50
N LEU A 84 -0.77 -10.08 8.45
CA LEU A 84 -0.88 -10.57 9.82
C LEU A 84 -2.20 -11.30 10.00
N ARG A 85 -2.18 -12.41 10.75
CA ARG A 85 -3.36 -13.10 11.26
C ARG A 85 -3.22 -13.36 12.75
N ARG A 86 -4.33 -13.72 13.39
CA ARG A 86 -4.38 -14.07 14.82
C ARG A 86 -5.09 -15.41 15.00
N THR A 87 -4.35 -16.49 15.24
CA THR A 87 -4.89 -17.82 15.51
C THR A 87 -3.88 -18.67 16.30
N PRO A 88 -4.01 -18.88 17.63
CA PRO A 88 -4.67 -18.02 18.63
C PRO A 88 -3.87 -16.73 18.93
N LEU A 89 -2.58 -16.71 18.60
CA LEU A 89 -1.67 -15.58 18.75
C LEU A 89 -1.43 -14.87 17.40
N ARG A 90 -0.95 -13.63 17.46
CA ARG A 90 -0.59 -12.85 16.26
C ARG A 90 0.67 -13.45 15.63
N HIS A 91 0.63 -13.63 14.31
CA HIS A 91 1.75 -14.10 13.52
C HIS A 91 1.67 -13.53 12.11
N ILE A 92 2.79 -13.54 11.39
CA ILE A 92 2.81 -13.28 9.96
C ILE A 92 2.25 -14.52 9.27
N SER A 93 1.13 -14.39 8.57
CA SER A 93 0.54 -15.51 7.83
C SER A 93 1.17 -15.68 6.46
N THR A 94 1.44 -14.57 5.77
CA THR A 94 2.11 -14.61 4.46
C THR A 94 2.83 -13.29 4.20
N ILE A 95 3.90 -13.37 3.42
CA ILE A 95 4.56 -12.22 2.82
C ILE A 95 4.50 -12.42 1.31
N ALA A 96 4.08 -11.38 0.60
CA ALA A 96 3.93 -11.40 -0.84
C ALA A 96 4.65 -10.20 -1.46
N GLN A 97 5.37 -10.44 -2.54
CA GLN A 97 5.98 -9.42 -3.38
C GLN A 97 5.02 -9.08 -4.52
N VAL A 98 4.78 -7.79 -4.76
CA VAL A 98 4.06 -7.35 -5.96
C VAL A 98 5.10 -7.19 -7.06
N THR A 99 4.89 -7.84 -8.20
CA THR A 99 5.87 -7.91 -9.29
C THR A 99 5.41 -7.19 -10.55
N GLY A 100 4.18 -6.67 -10.57
CA GLY A 100 3.64 -5.89 -11.68
C GLY A 100 2.12 -5.97 -11.78
N PHE A 101 1.58 -5.39 -12.85
CA PHE A 101 0.17 -5.42 -13.19
C PHE A 101 0.01 -5.52 -14.71
N SER A 102 -0.72 -6.54 -15.19
CA SER A 102 -1.12 -6.66 -16.60
C SER A 102 -2.50 -7.31 -16.71
N ASP A 103 -3.20 -7.05 -17.81
CA ASP A 103 -4.49 -7.68 -18.12
C ASP A 103 -5.56 -7.53 -17.02
N GLY A 104 -5.49 -6.42 -16.26
CA GLY A 104 -6.40 -6.13 -15.16
C GLY A 104 -6.08 -6.86 -13.84
N ILE A 105 -4.92 -7.51 -13.74
CA ILE A 105 -4.55 -8.37 -12.61
C ILE A 105 -3.18 -7.98 -12.05
N PHE A 106 -3.08 -7.93 -10.72
CA PHE A 106 -1.79 -7.80 -10.02
C PHE A 106 -1.03 -9.12 -10.06
N HIS A 107 0.23 -9.06 -10.46
CA HIS A 107 1.16 -10.18 -10.37
C HIS A 107 1.79 -10.21 -8.99
N ILE A 108 1.59 -11.32 -8.28
CA ILE A 108 1.99 -11.45 -6.88
C ILE A 108 2.78 -12.75 -6.70
N LYS A 109 3.96 -12.64 -6.09
CA LYS A 109 4.80 -13.77 -5.73
C LYS A 109 4.83 -13.93 -4.22
N HIS A 110 4.31 -15.05 -3.72
CA HIS A 110 4.44 -15.37 -2.29
C HIS A 110 5.89 -15.73 -1.96
N VAL A 111 6.51 -14.93 -1.08
CA VAL A 111 7.89 -15.17 -0.60
C VAL A 111 7.90 -15.93 0.73
N PHE A 112 6.79 -15.88 1.47
CA PHE A 112 6.60 -16.64 2.70
C PHE A 112 5.13 -17.02 2.87
N ASN A 113 4.88 -18.24 3.34
CA ASN A 113 3.55 -18.69 3.73
C ASN A 113 3.66 -19.56 4.99
N ASN A 114 3.02 -19.11 6.07
CA ASN A 114 2.95 -19.85 7.32
C ASN A 114 1.86 -20.91 7.17
N LYS A 115 2.27 -22.18 7.14
CA LYS A 115 1.34 -23.32 7.15
C LYS A 115 0.58 -23.37 8.47
#